data_AF-A0A7C6KW51-F1
#
_entry.id   AF-A0A7C6KW51-F1
#
_cell.length_a   1.000
_cell.length_b   1.000
_cell.length_c   1.000
_cell.angle_alpha   90.00
_cell.angle_beta   90.00
_cell.angle_gamma   90.00
#
_symmetry.space_group_name_H-M   'P 1'
#
loop_
_entity.id
_entity.type
_entity.pdbx_description
1 polymer ?
#
loop_
_entity_poly.entity_id
_entity_poly.type
_entity_poly.pdbx_seq_one_letter_code
_entity_poly.pdbx_strand_id
1 'polypeptide(L)'
;MSKRAVMIIIVLVVSMVAGMAFAKEGYNLIFNDLKGHWAEEVITEFALSHLVDGYSDGSFRPQTYMTRAEFCRILAQVYRETGKINQESLIREQKAEVASKIAEAVKKYYRENNFTYPVEIYNSMVQWQKISLPMLKDRYLSSVENLEEYDYYLRADTQVIASYYRDVSPNDWFFEDVTQLYELGLDLSTDSLFHPNQPITREEAAKILVMSIDAVGEGSFNINYADLGECSNPAVVKRAIELCLMKGYADNTFKPDQPLTRAEAVTVLKNYALLVGSKNA
;
A
#
# COMPACT_ATOMS: atom_id res chain seq x y z
N MET A 1 32.34 -8.31 0.53
CA MET A 1 31.58 -8.96 1.61
C MET A 1 30.24 -9.42 1.05
N SER A 2 29.82 -10.64 1.34
CA SER A 2 28.52 -11.12 0.86
C SER A 2 27.40 -10.35 1.56
N LYS A 3 26.27 -10.12 0.88
CA LYS A 3 25.07 -9.48 1.47
C LYS A 3 24.63 -10.17 2.78
N ARG A 4 24.95 -11.48 2.89
CA ARG A 4 24.77 -12.32 4.09
C ARG A 4 25.63 -11.88 5.29
N ALA A 5 26.88 -11.48 5.06
CA ALA A 5 27.78 -11.06 6.13
C ALA A 5 27.39 -9.68 6.71
N VAL A 6 26.81 -8.79 5.89
CA VAL A 6 26.34 -7.47 6.34
C VAL A 6 25.07 -7.60 7.20
N MET A 7 24.15 -8.48 6.83
CA MET A 7 22.87 -8.66 7.53
C MET A 7 23.02 -9.36 8.89
N ILE A 8 23.93 -10.33 9.02
CA ILE A 8 24.23 -11.00 10.30
C ILE A 8 24.91 -10.04 11.29
N ILE A 9 25.73 -9.10 10.81
CA ILE A 9 26.37 -8.08 11.66
C ILE A 9 25.32 -7.10 12.21
N ILE A 10 24.31 -6.72 11.42
CA ILE A 10 23.22 -5.84 11.88
C ILE A 10 22.37 -6.51 12.97
N VAL A 11 22.03 -7.80 12.81
CA VAL A 11 21.22 -8.55 13.80
C VAL A 11 21.96 -8.82 15.11
N LEU A 12 23.28 -9.07 15.07
CA LEU A 12 24.08 -9.31 16.27
C LEU A 12 24.39 -8.02 17.06
N VAL A 13 24.48 -6.86 16.38
CA VAL A 13 24.67 -5.58 17.06
C VAL A 13 23.41 -5.17 17.84
N VAL A 14 22.21 -5.49 17.34
CA VAL A 14 20.94 -5.15 18.00
C VAL A 14 20.67 -5.99 19.27
N SER A 15 21.14 -7.24 19.34
CA SER A 15 20.91 -8.11 20.51
C SER A 15 21.92 -7.91 21.66
N MET A 16 23.12 -7.41 21.40
CA MET A 16 24.12 -7.10 22.43
C MET A 16 23.89 -5.76 23.16
N VAL A 17 22.98 -4.92 22.66
CA VAL A 17 22.73 -3.56 23.16
C VAL A 17 21.72 -3.51 24.32
N ALA A 18 20.99 -4.60 24.59
CA ALA A 18 19.94 -4.65 25.61
C ALA A 18 20.40 -4.43 27.08
N GLY A 19 21.71 -4.30 27.33
CA GLY A 19 22.29 -4.16 28.67
C GLY A 19 23.15 -2.92 28.93
N MET A 20 23.30 -1.99 27.97
CA MET A 20 24.04 -0.75 28.20
C MET A 20 23.12 0.44 27.96
N ALA A 21 22.98 1.28 28.97
CA ALA A 21 22.38 2.60 28.80
C ALA A 21 23.23 3.37 27.78
N PHE A 22 22.76 3.40 26.53
CA PHE A 22 23.36 4.25 25.51
C PHE A 22 23.07 5.69 25.90
N ALA A 23 24.13 6.45 26.18
CA ALA A 23 24.05 7.89 26.09
C ALA A 23 23.47 8.22 24.71
N LYS A 24 22.38 8.98 24.67
CA LYS A 24 21.68 9.42 23.45
C LYS A 24 22.65 10.24 22.60
N GLU A 25 23.46 9.57 21.78
CA GLU A 25 24.21 10.21 20.71
C GLU A 25 23.19 10.90 19.81
N GLY A 26 23.38 12.20 19.60
CA GLY A 26 22.37 13.07 19.04
C GLY A 26 22.01 12.66 17.62
N TYR A 27 20.88 11.97 17.46
CA TYR A 27 20.20 11.88 16.17
C TYR A 27 19.97 13.32 15.69
N ASN A 28 20.53 13.66 14.53
CA ASN A 28 20.15 14.90 13.86
C ASN A 28 18.64 14.80 13.57
N LEU A 29 17.87 15.66 14.21
CA LEU A 29 16.42 15.72 14.03
C LEU A 29 16.14 16.01 12.55
N ILE A 30 15.57 15.02 11.86
CA ILE A 30 15.14 15.16 10.46
C ILE A 30 13.94 16.11 10.38
N PHE A 31 13.08 16.06 11.39
CA PHE A 31 11.87 16.87 11.48
C PHE A 31 11.85 17.72 12.76
N ASN A 32 11.38 18.95 12.64
CA ASN A 32 11.43 19.95 13.72
C ASN A 32 10.38 19.73 14.83
N ASP A 33 9.35 18.91 14.57
CA ASP A 33 8.19 18.69 15.44
C ASP A 33 8.18 17.30 16.11
N LEU A 34 9.29 16.56 16.03
CA LEU A 34 9.40 15.23 16.65
C LEU A 34 10.12 15.20 17.98
N LYS A 35 10.82 16.27 18.39
CA LYS A 35 11.61 16.26 19.63
C LYS A 35 10.73 15.97 20.85
N GLY A 36 10.98 14.85 21.52
CA GLY A 36 10.23 14.38 22.69
C GLY A 36 8.90 13.69 22.33
N HIS A 37 8.60 13.51 21.05
CA HIS A 37 7.44 12.76 20.61
C HIS A 37 7.69 11.25 20.76
N TRP A 38 6.69 10.49 21.21
CA TRP A 38 6.84 9.05 21.47
C TRP A 38 7.22 8.24 20.22
N ALA A 39 6.87 8.75 19.04
CA ALA A 39 7.18 8.15 17.74
C ALA A 39 8.44 8.75 17.07
N GLU A 40 9.22 9.60 17.77
CA GLU A 40 10.43 10.26 17.23
C GLU A 40 11.37 9.26 16.56
N GLU A 41 11.71 8.18 17.27
CA GLU A 41 12.67 7.18 16.80
C GLU A 41 12.16 6.43 15.56
N VAL A 42 10.93 5.90 15.61
CA VAL A 42 10.37 5.12 14.50
C VAL A 42 10.12 5.97 13.24
N ILE A 43 9.67 7.21 13.40
CA ILE A 43 9.49 8.11 12.26
C ILE A 43 10.86 8.50 11.67
N THR A 44 11.87 8.75 12.50
CA THR A 44 13.23 9.05 12.03
C THR A 44 13.81 7.86 11.26
N GLU A 45 13.65 6.64 11.77
CA GLU A 45 14.06 5.40 11.08
C GLU A 45 13.40 5.28 9.70
N PHE A 46 12.07 5.44 9.63
CA PHE A 46 11.33 5.36 8.36
C PHE A 46 11.74 6.46 7.38
N ALA A 47 12.07 7.65 7.87
CA ALA A 47 12.54 8.75 7.03
C ALA A 47 13.96 8.51 6.49
N LEU A 48 14.87 7.95 7.32
CA LEU A 48 16.21 7.56 6.88
C LEU A 48 16.18 6.45 5.81
N SER A 49 15.16 5.58 5.87
CA SER A 49 14.91 4.56 4.86
C SER A 49 14.09 5.05 3.66
N HIS A 50 13.80 6.35 3.57
CA HIS A 50 12.99 6.96 2.50
C HIS A 50 11.57 6.38 2.36
N LEU A 51 11.04 5.77 3.44
CA LEU A 51 9.68 5.25 3.50
C LEU A 51 8.66 6.37 3.73
N VAL A 52 9.04 7.40 4.48
CA VAL A 52 8.19 8.56 4.76
C VAL A 52 8.94 9.86 4.55
N ASP A 53 8.20 10.85 4.10
CA ASP A 53 8.67 12.22 3.95
C ASP A 53 7.91 13.16 4.89
N GLY A 54 8.52 14.31 5.16
CA GLY A 54 7.87 15.42 5.84
C GLY A 54 7.36 16.48 4.87
N TYR A 55 6.85 17.55 5.43
CA TYR A 55 6.39 18.71 4.69
C TYR A 55 7.55 19.65 4.35
N SER A 56 7.34 20.54 3.39
CA SER A 56 8.34 21.53 2.96
C SER A 56 8.78 22.51 4.05
N ASP A 57 8.00 22.63 5.13
CA ASP A 57 8.32 23.41 6.33
C ASP A 57 9.24 22.67 7.33
N GLY A 58 9.68 21.45 7.00
CA GLY A 58 10.52 20.61 7.84
C GLY A 58 9.78 19.89 8.97
N SER A 59 8.45 19.90 8.98
CA SER A 59 7.63 19.15 9.93
C SER A 59 7.26 17.75 9.41
N PHE A 60 6.94 16.81 10.30
CA PHE A 60 6.33 15.53 9.95
C PHE A 60 4.81 15.50 10.17
N ARG A 61 4.32 16.34 11.10
CA ARG A 61 2.93 16.43 11.57
C ARG A 61 2.38 15.12 12.13
N PRO A 62 3.00 14.57 13.20
CA PRO A 62 2.71 13.22 13.70
C PRO A 62 1.26 13.00 14.12
N GLN A 63 0.52 14.08 14.46
CA GLN A 63 -0.86 14.03 14.95
C GLN A 63 -1.92 14.22 13.86
N THR A 64 -1.51 14.47 12.60
CA THR A 64 -2.47 14.52 11.48
C THR A 64 -2.83 13.12 11.03
N TYR A 65 -4.01 12.93 10.44
CA TYR A 65 -4.43 11.62 9.96
C TYR A 65 -3.73 11.24 8.66
N MET A 66 -3.34 9.96 8.55
CA MET A 66 -2.74 9.41 7.33
C MET A 66 -3.84 8.99 6.35
N THR A 67 -3.66 9.30 5.07
CA THR A 67 -4.62 8.85 4.04
C THR A 67 -4.40 7.38 3.67
N ARG A 68 -5.42 6.77 3.07
CA ARG A 68 -5.36 5.39 2.56
C ARG A 68 -4.28 5.22 1.49
N ALA A 69 -4.12 6.19 0.60
CA ALA A 69 -3.04 6.20 -0.40
C ALA A 69 -1.65 6.26 0.24
N GLU A 70 -1.44 7.14 1.23
CA GLU A 70 -0.16 7.24 1.95
C GLU A 70 0.19 5.94 2.67
N PHE A 71 -0.77 5.34 3.36
CA PHE A 71 -0.58 4.07 4.06
C PHE A 71 -0.18 2.95 3.10
N CYS A 72 -0.91 2.81 1.99
CA CYS A 72 -0.66 1.77 0.99
C CYS A 72 0.67 1.98 0.25
N ARG A 73 1.07 3.22 -0.01
CA ARG A 73 2.40 3.54 -0.58
C ARG A 73 3.52 2.98 0.29
N ILE A 74 3.46 3.22 1.60
CA ILE A 74 4.48 2.74 2.54
C ILE A 74 4.44 1.21 2.60
N LEU A 75 3.25 0.60 2.67
CA LEU A 75 3.10 -0.85 2.67
C LEU A 75 3.69 -1.49 1.41
N ALA A 76 3.38 -0.97 0.22
CA ALA A 76 3.94 -1.46 -1.04
C ALA A 76 5.47 -1.40 -1.05
N GLN A 77 6.04 -0.32 -0.50
CA GLN A 77 7.48 -0.19 -0.36
C GLN A 77 8.07 -1.24 0.61
N VAL A 78 7.43 -1.49 1.75
CA VAL A 78 7.84 -2.59 2.67
C VAL A 78 7.79 -3.95 1.97
N TYR A 79 6.79 -4.18 1.12
CA TYR A 79 6.71 -5.38 0.29
C TYR A 79 7.88 -5.50 -0.71
N ARG A 80 8.33 -4.39 -1.29
CA ARG A 80 9.47 -4.37 -2.23
C ARG A 80 10.76 -4.77 -1.53
N GLU A 81 10.95 -4.25 -0.33
CA GLU A 81 12.14 -4.53 0.49
C GLU A 81 12.18 -5.96 1.01
N THR A 82 11.02 -6.58 1.25
CA THR A 82 10.92 -7.98 1.69
C THR A 82 10.97 -9.00 0.55
N GLY A 83 10.99 -8.56 -0.72
CA GLY A 83 11.13 -9.42 -1.89
C GLY A 83 9.85 -10.18 -2.31
N LYS A 84 8.71 -9.89 -1.67
CA LYS A 84 7.42 -10.57 -1.95
C LYS A 84 6.82 -10.24 -3.33
N ILE A 85 7.28 -9.16 -3.98
CA ILE A 85 6.71 -8.67 -5.25
C ILE A 85 7.17 -9.41 -6.50
N ASN A 86 8.23 -10.23 -6.40
CA ASN A 86 8.79 -10.92 -7.57
C ASN A 86 8.04 -12.21 -7.94
N GLN A 87 6.88 -12.49 -7.35
CA GLN A 87 6.03 -13.59 -7.77
C GLN A 87 5.14 -13.11 -8.92
N GLU A 88 5.26 -13.74 -10.09
CA GLU A 88 4.29 -13.57 -11.17
C GLU A 88 2.91 -13.98 -10.64
N SER A 89 1.97 -13.05 -10.60
CA SER A 89 0.60 -13.34 -10.20
C SER A 89 -0.21 -13.75 -11.43
N LEU A 90 -0.99 -14.83 -11.30
CA LEU A 90 -1.95 -15.25 -12.32
C LEU A 90 -2.89 -14.10 -12.73
N ILE A 91 -3.22 -13.24 -11.76
CA ILE A 91 -4.01 -12.02 -11.95
C ILE A 91 -3.33 -11.10 -12.97
N ARG A 92 -2.02 -10.85 -12.83
CA ARG A 92 -1.26 -9.97 -13.73
C ARG A 92 -1.19 -10.52 -15.15
N GLU A 93 -0.98 -11.82 -15.33
CA GLU A 93 -0.91 -12.46 -16.65
C GLU A 93 -2.24 -12.36 -17.41
N GLN A 94 -3.34 -12.77 -16.77
CA GLN A 94 -4.69 -12.71 -17.36
C GLN A 94 -5.03 -11.28 -17.79
N LYS A 95 -4.65 -10.29 -16.97
CA LYS A 95 -4.93 -8.87 -17.24
C LYS A 95 -4.05 -8.29 -18.34
N ALA A 96 -2.78 -8.69 -18.42
CA ALA A 96 -1.90 -8.33 -19.53
C ALA A 96 -2.44 -8.84 -20.87
N GLU A 97 -3.04 -10.03 -20.89
CA GLU A 97 -3.70 -10.56 -22.08
C GLU A 97 -4.90 -9.69 -22.51
N VAL A 98 -5.77 -9.34 -21.57
CA VAL A 98 -6.94 -8.47 -21.85
C VAL A 98 -6.49 -7.08 -22.33
N ALA A 99 -5.51 -6.47 -21.65
CA ALA A 99 -4.97 -5.17 -22.04
C ALA A 99 -4.37 -5.19 -23.45
N SER A 100 -3.69 -6.28 -23.84
CA SER A 100 -3.15 -6.47 -25.19
C SER A 100 -4.27 -6.54 -26.26
N LYS A 101 -5.35 -7.27 -25.99
CA LYS A 101 -6.53 -7.33 -26.88
C LYS A 101 -7.17 -5.95 -27.05
N ILE A 102 -7.28 -5.17 -25.97
CA ILE A 102 -7.79 -3.80 -26.02
C ILE A 102 -6.85 -2.89 -26.82
N ALA A 103 -5.54 -3.00 -26.63
CA ALA A 103 -4.56 -2.23 -27.40
C ALA A 103 -4.70 -2.47 -28.91
N GLU A 104 -4.84 -3.73 -29.34
CA GLU A 104 -5.08 -4.07 -30.75
C GLU A 104 -6.42 -3.55 -31.27
N ALA A 105 -7.49 -3.62 -30.46
CA ALA A 105 -8.78 -3.05 -30.82
C ALA A 105 -8.72 -1.52 -31.00
N VAL A 106 -8.02 -0.82 -30.10
CA VAL A 106 -7.78 0.63 -30.21
C VAL A 106 -7.01 0.93 -31.50
N LYS A 107 -5.91 0.24 -31.77
CA LYS A 107 -5.10 0.45 -32.99
C LYS A 107 -5.95 0.28 -34.26
N LYS A 108 -6.80 -0.74 -34.29
CA LYS A 108 -7.72 -1.00 -35.41
C LYS A 108 -8.77 0.10 -35.55
N TYR A 109 -9.40 0.52 -34.45
CA TYR A 109 -10.39 1.60 -34.45
C TYR A 109 -9.81 2.92 -35.00
N TYR A 110 -8.61 3.31 -34.55
CA TYR A 110 -7.97 4.54 -35.02
C TYR A 110 -7.61 4.48 -36.51
N ARG A 111 -7.10 3.33 -36.97
CA ARG A 111 -6.77 3.11 -38.39
C ARG A 111 -8.01 3.22 -39.29
N GLU A 112 -9.11 2.59 -38.90
CA GLU A 112 -10.34 2.57 -39.71
C GLU A 112 -11.05 3.92 -39.78
N ASN A 113 -10.89 4.77 -38.76
CA ASN A 113 -11.50 6.10 -38.71
C ASN A 113 -10.52 7.22 -39.09
N ASN A 114 -9.31 6.88 -39.53
CA ASN A 114 -8.25 7.82 -39.89
C ASN A 114 -7.93 8.82 -38.76
N PHE A 115 -7.99 8.35 -37.50
CA PHE A 115 -7.62 9.14 -36.34
C PHE A 115 -6.12 9.04 -36.07
N THR A 116 -5.55 10.15 -35.60
CA THR A 116 -4.19 10.16 -35.03
C THR A 116 -4.28 9.75 -33.56
N TYR A 117 -3.31 8.98 -33.06
CA TYR A 117 -3.27 8.70 -31.62
C TYR A 117 -3.17 10.02 -30.83
N PRO A 118 -3.80 10.12 -29.65
CA PRO A 118 -3.69 11.30 -28.82
C PRO A 118 -2.23 11.43 -28.34
N VAL A 119 -1.47 12.31 -28.99
CA VAL A 119 -0.14 12.71 -28.54
C VAL A 119 -0.28 14.04 -27.82
N GLU A 120 -0.64 14.00 -26.54
CA GLU A 120 -0.44 15.15 -25.66
C GLU A 120 0.70 14.84 -24.70
N ILE A 121 1.92 15.16 -25.12
CA ILE A 121 3.06 15.26 -24.21
C ILE A 121 2.97 16.65 -23.58
N TYR A 122 2.24 16.77 -22.48
CA TYR A 122 2.25 17.99 -21.67
C TYR A 122 3.40 17.90 -20.66
N ASN A 123 4.35 18.84 -20.75
CA ASN A 123 5.46 18.97 -19.80
C ASN A 123 6.33 17.71 -19.58
N SER A 124 6.50 16.87 -20.60
CA SER A 124 7.30 15.62 -20.51
C SER A 124 6.73 14.55 -19.56
N MET A 125 5.52 14.74 -19.03
CA MET A 125 4.82 13.71 -18.26
C MET A 125 3.96 12.88 -19.21
N VAL A 126 4.12 11.56 -19.12
CA VAL A 126 3.23 10.60 -19.74
C VAL A 126 1.80 10.81 -19.18
N GLN A 127 0.82 11.02 -20.05
CA GLN A 127 -0.58 11.14 -19.66
C GLN A 127 -1.37 9.90 -20.11
N TRP A 128 -2.11 9.33 -19.18
CA TRP A 128 -3.04 8.23 -19.44
C TRP A 128 -4.44 8.76 -19.67
N GLN A 129 -5.09 8.28 -20.73
CA GLN A 129 -6.45 8.64 -21.09
C GLN A 129 -7.39 7.44 -20.94
N LYS A 130 -8.51 7.63 -20.25
CA LYS A 130 -9.49 6.56 -20.02
C LYS A 130 -10.14 6.14 -21.35
N ILE A 131 -10.17 4.83 -21.61
CA ILE A 131 -10.77 4.23 -22.80
C ILE A 131 -12.28 4.10 -22.60
N SER A 132 -13.06 4.54 -23.59
CA SER A 132 -14.51 4.28 -23.63
C SER A 132 -14.78 2.90 -24.22
N LEU A 133 -14.90 1.89 -23.35
CA LEU A 133 -15.16 0.50 -23.77
C LEU A 133 -16.42 0.32 -24.63
N PRO A 134 -17.56 1.00 -24.37
CA PRO A 134 -18.75 0.87 -25.23
C PRO A 134 -18.49 1.14 -26.71
N MET A 135 -17.50 2.00 -27.04
CA MET A 135 -17.14 2.29 -28.43
C MET A 135 -16.39 1.14 -29.13
N LEU A 136 -15.76 0.26 -28.35
CA LEU A 136 -14.92 -0.83 -28.85
C LEU A 136 -15.59 -2.21 -28.69
N LYS A 137 -16.45 -2.36 -27.67
CA LYS A 137 -17.02 -3.64 -27.22
C LYS A 137 -17.63 -4.45 -28.35
N ASP A 138 -18.65 -3.90 -29.01
CA ASP A 138 -19.46 -4.67 -29.97
C ASP A 138 -18.72 -5.02 -31.26
N ARG A 139 -17.78 -4.16 -31.68
CA ARG A 139 -17.13 -4.26 -32.99
C ARG A 139 -15.76 -4.94 -32.95
N TYR A 140 -15.03 -4.83 -31.85
CA TYR A 140 -13.63 -5.27 -31.77
C TYR A 140 -13.34 -6.20 -30.60
N LEU A 141 -14.15 -6.16 -29.53
CA LEU A 141 -13.88 -6.87 -28.28
C LEU A 141 -15.00 -7.85 -27.88
N SER A 142 -15.85 -8.26 -28.82
CA SER A 142 -17.00 -9.13 -28.55
C SER A 142 -16.63 -10.53 -28.04
N SER A 143 -15.39 -10.97 -28.27
CA SER A 143 -14.83 -12.23 -27.77
C SER A 143 -14.02 -12.08 -26.47
N VAL A 144 -13.94 -10.88 -25.90
CA VAL A 144 -13.17 -10.61 -24.68
C VAL A 144 -14.08 -10.69 -23.47
N GLU A 145 -13.87 -11.71 -22.64
CA GLU A 145 -14.59 -11.89 -21.37
C GLU A 145 -14.09 -10.90 -20.30
N ASN A 146 -14.93 -10.62 -19.30
CA ASN A 146 -14.63 -9.75 -18.15
C ASN A 146 -14.14 -8.33 -18.50
N LEU A 147 -14.51 -7.83 -19.69
CA LEU A 147 -14.06 -6.54 -20.18
C LEU A 147 -14.49 -5.36 -19.28
N GLU A 148 -15.61 -5.47 -18.57
CA GLU A 148 -16.16 -4.40 -17.74
C GLU A 148 -15.80 -4.52 -16.25
N GLU A 149 -14.96 -5.49 -15.89
CA GLU A 149 -14.48 -5.65 -14.53
C GLU A 149 -13.57 -4.47 -14.10
N TYR A 150 -12.89 -3.84 -15.07
CA TYR A 150 -11.89 -2.81 -14.83
C TYR A 150 -12.05 -1.61 -15.76
N ASP A 151 -11.54 -0.47 -15.31
CA ASP A 151 -11.30 0.68 -16.18
C ASP A 151 -9.97 0.50 -16.91
N TYR A 152 -9.93 0.84 -18.20
CA TYR A 152 -8.70 0.76 -18.99
C TYR A 152 -8.26 2.13 -19.46
N TYR A 153 -6.94 2.32 -19.52
CA TYR A 153 -6.33 3.58 -19.92
C TYR A 153 -5.34 3.34 -21.05
N LEU A 154 -5.30 4.27 -22.00
CA LEU A 154 -4.42 4.28 -23.14
C LEU A 154 -3.34 5.34 -22.96
N ARG A 155 -2.12 4.99 -23.35
CA ARG A 155 -0.99 5.91 -23.49
C ARG A 155 -0.69 6.19 -24.98
N ALA A 156 -0.03 7.31 -25.26
CA ALA A 156 0.33 7.76 -26.61
C ALA A 156 1.15 6.73 -27.43
N ASP A 157 1.93 5.86 -26.78
CA ASP A 157 2.69 4.77 -27.42
C ASP A 157 1.86 3.48 -27.59
N THR A 158 0.53 3.58 -27.45
CA THR A 158 -0.44 2.49 -27.55
C THR A 158 -0.37 1.44 -26.44
N GLN A 159 0.35 1.71 -25.35
CA GLN A 159 0.23 0.89 -24.16
C GLN A 159 -1.15 1.04 -23.53
N VAL A 160 -1.70 -0.08 -23.07
CA VAL A 160 -2.95 -0.14 -22.33
C VAL A 160 -2.67 -0.70 -20.95
N ILE A 161 -3.26 -0.10 -19.94
CA ILE A 161 -3.20 -0.58 -18.55
C ILE A 161 -4.59 -0.61 -17.96
N ALA A 162 -4.82 -1.56 -17.04
CA ALA A 162 -6.04 -1.64 -16.25
C ALA A 162 -5.87 -0.86 -14.94
N SER A 163 -6.95 -0.23 -14.47
CA SER A 163 -7.07 0.21 -13.09
C SER A 163 -8.07 -0.68 -12.36
N TYR A 164 -7.69 -1.11 -11.16
CA TYR A 164 -8.47 -2.04 -10.34
C TYR A 164 -9.55 -1.36 -9.50
N TYR A 165 -9.47 -0.04 -9.39
CA TYR A 165 -10.44 0.78 -8.68
C TYR A 165 -10.87 1.94 -9.55
N ARG A 166 -12.17 2.23 -9.58
CA ARG A 166 -12.74 3.29 -10.44
C ARG A 166 -12.30 4.69 -10.03
N ASP A 167 -11.84 4.85 -8.80
CA ASP A 167 -11.33 6.09 -8.21
C ASP A 167 -9.79 6.09 -8.10
N VAL A 168 -9.13 5.22 -8.85
CA VAL A 168 -7.67 5.18 -9.00
C VAL A 168 -7.34 5.28 -10.49
N SER A 169 -6.50 6.26 -10.84
CA SER A 169 -6.08 6.57 -12.20
C SER A 169 -4.58 6.32 -12.35
N PRO A 170 -4.09 5.83 -13.50
CA PRO A 170 -2.65 5.74 -13.78
C PRO A 170 -1.88 7.07 -13.73
N ASN A 171 -2.58 8.20 -13.65
CA ASN A 171 -1.97 9.52 -13.44
C ASN A 171 -1.80 9.85 -11.93
N ASP A 172 -2.33 9.04 -11.03
CA ASP A 172 -2.20 9.23 -9.58
C ASP A 172 -0.83 8.77 -9.09
N TRP A 173 -0.23 9.52 -8.17
CA TRP A 173 1.11 9.24 -7.64
C TRP A 173 1.21 7.89 -6.91
N PHE A 174 0.08 7.36 -6.43
CA PHE A 174 -0.02 6.08 -5.70
C PHE A 174 -0.44 4.90 -6.59
N PHE A 175 -0.67 5.13 -7.90
CA PHE A 175 -1.26 4.12 -8.78
C PHE A 175 -0.48 2.80 -8.79
N GLU A 176 0.85 2.87 -8.96
CA GLU A 176 1.70 1.68 -9.04
C GLU A 176 1.70 0.90 -7.72
N ASP A 177 1.70 1.60 -6.58
CA ASP A 177 1.70 0.97 -5.26
C ASP A 177 0.38 0.24 -4.97
N VAL A 178 -0.75 0.87 -5.30
CA VAL A 178 -2.09 0.28 -5.14
C VAL A 178 -2.28 -0.90 -6.08
N THR A 179 -1.85 -0.75 -7.35
CA THR A 179 -1.88 -1.83 -8.37
C THR A 179 -1.10 -3.04 -7.89
N GLN A 180 0.12 -2.83 -7.38
CA GLN A 180 0.98 -3.89 -6.89
C GLN A 180 0.39 -4.64 -5.69
N LEU A 181 -0.15 -3.92 -4.70
CA LEU A 181 -0.79 -4.55 -3.54
C LEU A 181 -2.03 -5.36 -3.95
N TYR A 182 -2.82 -4.86 -4.90
CA TYR A 182 -3.95 -5.61 -5.46
C TYR A 182 -3.48 -6.89 -6.16
N GLU A 183 -2.42 -6.82 -6.97
CA GLU A 183 -1.87 -7.97 -7.69
C GLU A 183 -1.29 -9.05 -6.77
N LEU A 184 -0.98 -8.70 -5.52
CA LEU A 184 -0.63 -9.63 -4.45
C LEU A 184 -1.86 -10.27 -3.79
N GLY A 185 -3.07 -9.98 -4.29
CA GLY A 185 -4.33 -10.51 -3.78
C GLY A 185 -4.92 -9.71 -2.60
N LEU A 186 -4.41 -8.50 -2.32
CA LEU A 186 -4.96 -7.68 -1.24
C LEU A 186 -6.17 -6.90 -1.72
N ASP A 187 -7.33 -7.16 -1.12
CA ASP A 187 -8.49 -6.29 -1.26
C ASP A 187 -8.32 -5.05 -0.38
N LEU A 188 -7.95 -3.94 -1.02
CA LEU A 188 -7.81 -2.64 -0.39
C LEU A 188 -9.14 -1.87 -0.33
N SER A 189 -10.25 -2.38 -0.87
CA SER A 189 -11.52 -1.63 -0.91
C SER A 189 -12.30 -1.66 0.40
N THR A 190 -13.16 -0.66 0.56
CA THR A 190 -14.16 -0.59 1.65
C THR A 190 -15.58 -0.78 1.11
N ASP A 191 -15.90 -0.20 -0.04
CA ASP A 191 -17.21 -0.25 -0.71
C ASP A 191 -17.07 -0.46 -2.23
N SER A 192 -16.11 -1.29 -2.65
CA SER A 192 -15.67 -1.44 -4.04
C SER A 192 -14.88 -0.26 -4.62
N LEU A 193 -14.61 0.78 -3.83
CA LEU A 193 -13.68 1.87 -4.16
C LEU A 193 -12.47 1.86 -3.21
N PHE A 194 -11.41 2.54 -3.63
CA PHE A 194 -10.17 2.64 -2.85
C PHE A 194 -10.18 3.82 -1.86
N HIS A 195 -10.87 4.92 -2.14
CA HIS A 195 -10.91 6.16 -1.35
C HIS A 195 -9.53 6.73 -1.00
N PRO A 196 -8.67 7.05 -1.98
CA PRO A 196 -7.25 7.34 -1.76
C PRO A 196 -6.97 8.49 -0.78
N ASN A 197 -7.83 9.51 -0.77
CA ASN A 197 -7.65 10.72 0.03
C ASN A 197 -8.37 10.68 1.38
N GLN A 198 -9.15 9.64 1.65
CA GLN A 198 -9.79 9.49 2.96
C GLN A 198 -8.75 9.01 3.99
N PRO A 199 -8.86 9.47 5.25
CA PRO A 199 -8.09 8.90 6.35
C PRO A 199 -8.31 7.39 6.48
N ILE A 200 -7.24 6.63 6.69
CA ILE A 200 -7.38 5.19 6.94
C ILE A 200 -7.81 4.94 8.40
N THR A 201 -8.86 4.12 8.59
CA THR A 201 -9.30 3.74 9.93
C THR A 201 -8.44 2.64 10.54
N ARG A 202 -8.53 2.47 11.85
CA ARG A 202 -7.81 1.41 12.57
C ARG A 202 -8.24 0.02 12.13
N GLU A 203 -9.53 -0.21 11.89
CA GLU A 203 -10.03 -1.48 11.36
C GLU A 203 -9.54 -1.73 9.93
N GLU A 204 -9.57 -0.72 9.06
CA GLU A 204 -9.10 -0.85 7.67
C GLU A 204 -7.61 -1.20 7.60
N ALA A 205 -6.78 -0.52 8.40
CA ALA A 205 -5.35 -0.84 8.51
C ALA A 205 -5.14 -2.27 9.03
N ALA A 206 -5.91 -2.70 10.04
CA ALA A 206 -5.86 -4.07 10.53
C ALA A 206 -6.23 -5.09 9.44
N LYS A 207 -7.30 -4.86 8.68
CA LYS A 207 -7.72 -5.70 7.54
C LYS A 207 -6.61 -5.84 6.52
N ILE A 208 -6.10 -4.72 6.01
CA ILE A 208 -5.08 -4.71 4.97
C ILE A 208 -3.83 -5.47 5.44
N LEU A 209 -3.34 -5.18 6.64
CA LEU A 209 -2.11 -5.81 7.15
C LEU A 209 -2.29 -7.30 7.46
N VAL A 210 -3.41 -7.70 8.05
CA VAL A 210 -3.66 -9.12 8.38
C VAL A 210 -3.86 -9.95 7.11
N MET A 211 -4.61 -9.46 6.13
CA MET A 211 -4.78 -10.15 4.83
C MET A 211 -3.46 -10.39 4.11
N SER A 212 -2.47 -9.54 4.38
CA SER A 212 -1.15 -9.55 3.76
C SER A 212 -0.18 -10.61 4.33
N ILE A 213 -0.61 -11.34 5.37
CA ILE A 213 0.20 -12.33 6.07
C ILE A 213 -0.32 -13.74 5.76
N ASP A 214 0.43 -14.49 4.95
CA ASP A 214 0.27 -15.94 4.78
C ASP A 214 0.60 -16.66 6.10
N ALA A 215 -0.38 -16.86 6.97
CA ALA A 215 -0.44 -18.01 7.88
C ALA A 215 -1.72 -17.99 8.70
N VAL A 216 -2.60 -18.87 8.26
CA VAL A 216 -3.72 -19.49 8.95
C VAL A 216 -3.31 -19.94 10.34
N GLY A 217 -4.14 -19.53 11.30
CA GLY A 217 -4.17 -19.98 12.67
C GLY A 217 -5.14 -19.07 13.38
N GLU A 218 -6.32 -19.59 13.73
CA GLU A 218 -7.20 -18.93 14.69
C GLU A 218 -6.40 -18.85 15.98
N GLY A 219 -5.83 -17.69 16.28
CA GLY A 219 -5.26 -17.50 17.59
C GLY A 219 -6.37 -17.65 18.61
N SER A 220 -6.11 -18.49 19.60
CA SER A 220 -7.04 -18.78 20.69
C SER A 220 -6.85 -17.80 21.83
N PHE A 221 -6.53 -16.53 21.53
CA PHE A 221 -6.36 -15.53 22.58
C PHE A 221 -7.70 -14.92 22.92
N ASN A 222 -7.99 -14.84 24.22
CA ASN A 222 -9.18 -14.19 24.73
C ASN A 222 -9.00 -12.66 24.68
N ILE A 223 -9.00 -12.09 23.48
CA ILE A 223 -8.92 -10.65 23.23
C ILE A 223 -10.33 -10.07 23.33
N ASN A 224 -10.52 -9.23 24.33
CA ASN A 224 -11.77 -8.55 24.61
C ASN A 224 -11.54 -7.04 24.68
N TYR A 225 -12.13 -6.31 23.75
CA TYR A 225 -12.39 -4.87 23.87
C TYR A 225 -13.90 -4.64 23.83
N ALA A 226 -14.38 -3.61 24.52
CA ALA A 226 -15.81 -3.36 24.69
C ALA A 226 -16.55 -3.07 23.36
N ASP A 227 -15.83 -2.56 22.37
CA ASP A 227 -16.31 -2.08 21.09
C ASP A 227 -15.97 -3.01 19.91
N LEU A 228 -15.43 -4.22 20.15
CA LEU A 228 -15.19 -5.17 19.04
C LEU A 228 -16.48 -5.58 18.32
N GLY A 229 -17.64 -5.44 18.95
CA GLY A 229 -18.94 -5.68 18.31
C GLY A 229 -19.31 -4.64 17.24
N GLU A 230 -18.61 -3.49 17.20
CA GLU A 230 -18.80 -2.45 16.19
C GLU A 230 -17.98 -2.73 14.93
N CYS A 231 -16.98 -3.61 15.00
CA CYS A 231 -16.12 -3.97 13.86
C CYS A 231 -16.92 -4.75 12.82
N SER A 232 -16.69 -4.46 11.54
CA SER A 232 -17.22 -5.25 10.43
C SER A 232 -16.67 -6.69 10.43
N ASN A 233 -15.39 -6.85 10.80
CA ASN A 233 -14.77 -8.16 10.98
C ASN A 233 -13.92 -8.22 12.28
N PRO A 234 -14.54 -8.56 13.43
CA PRO A 234 -13.85 -8.60 14.71
C PRO A 234 -12.69 -9.61 14.75
N ALA A 235 -12.75 -10.68 13.95
CA ALA A 235 -11.69 -11.70 13.92
C ALA A 235 -10.39 -11.15 13.34
N VAL A 236 -10.47 -10.31 12.31
CA VAL A 236 -9.32 -9.62 11.71
C VAL A 236 -8.68 -8.66 12.70
N VAL A 237 -9.48 -7.88 13.43
CA VAL A 237 -8.97 -6.96 14.47
C VAL A 237 -8.28 -7.73 15.59
N LYS A 238 -8.91 -8.81 16.09
CA LYS A 238 -8.28 -9.70 17.09
C LYS A 238 -6.95 -10.24 16.57
N ARG A 239 -6.90 -10.71 15.32
CA ARG A 239 -5.69 -11.22 14.71
C ARG A 239 -4.58 -10.16 14.63
N ALA A 240 -4.91 -8.91 14.25
CA ALA A 240 -3.93 -7.82 14.22
C ALA A 240 -3.30 -7.57 15.60
N ILE A 241 -4.09 -7.72 16.67
CA ILE A 241 -3.66 -7.55 18.06
C ILE A 241 -2.81 -8.75 18.51
N GLU A 242 -3.20 -9.98 18.18
CA GLU A 242 -2.37 -11.18 18.45
C GLU A 242 -1.00 -11.13 17.80
N LEU A 243 -0.95 -10.57 16.59
CA LEU A 243 0.29 -10.40 15.82
C LEU A 243 1.10 -9.19 16.30
N CYS A 244 0.68 -8.52 17.38
CA CYS A 244 1.30 -7.31 17.93
C CYS A 244 1.43 -6.18 16.91
N LEU A 245 0.59 -6.15 15.87
CA LEU A 245 0.57 -5.05 14.90
C LEU A 245 -0.03 -3.80 15.52
N MET A 246 -1.10 -3.99 16.29
CA MET A 246 -1.89 -2.93 16.91
C MET A 246 -2.25 -3.30 18.35
N LYS A 247 -2.59 -2.29 19.16
CA LYS A 247 -3.12 -2.45 20.52
C LYS A 247 -4.33 -1.54 20.70
N GLY A 248 -5.24 -1.92 21.60
CA GLY A 248 -6.32 -1.04 22.04
C GLY A 248 -5.84 0.03 23.04
N TYR A 249 -6.79 0.83 23.48
CA TYR A 249 -6.59 1.97 24.38
C TYR A 249 -6.80 1.58 25.85
N ALA A 250 -6.38 2.46 26.75
CA ALA A 250 -6.47 2.24 28.20
C ALA A 250 -7.92 2.19 28.73
N ASP A 251 -8.88 2.70 27.95
CA ASP A 251 -10.32 2.68 28.23
C ASP A 251 -10.99 1.35 27.83
N ASN A 252 -10.21 0.30 27.54
CA ASN A 252 -10.70 -1.02 27.11
C ASN A 252 -11.47 -0.98 25.77
N THR A 253 -11.09 -0.08 24.86
CA THR A 253 -11.63 0.00 23.50
C THR A 253 -10.55 -0.18 22.43
N PHE A 254 -10.94 -0.61 21.24
CA PHE A 254 -10.07 -0.68 20.05
C PHE A 254 -10.22 0.56 19.15
N LYS A 255 -11.40 1.16 19.10
CA LYS A 255 -11.85 2.28 18.27
C LYS A 255 -11.73 2.00 16.78
N PRO A 256 -12.52 1.06 16.22
CA PRO A 256 -12.35 0.57 14.85
C PRO A 256 -12.45 1.68 13.79
N ASP A 257 -13.40 2.60 13.93
CA ASP A 257 -13.64 3.69 12.98
C ASP A 257 -12.72 4.90 13.17
N GLN A 258 -11.92 4.93 14.25
CA GLN A 258 -11.02 6.05 14.48
C GLN A 258 -9.90 6.04 13.43
N PRO A 259 -9.65 7.14 12.71
CA PRO A 259 -8.52 7.24 11.81
C PRO A 259 -7.17 7.16 12.51
N LEU A 260 -6.20 6.54 11.86
CA LEU A 260 -4.82 6.53 12.34
C LEU A 260 -4.15 7.88 12.11
N THR A 261 -3.53 8.42 13.16
CA THR A 261 -2.55 9.50 12.99
C THR A 261 -1.33 9.00 12.22
N ARG A 262 -0.57 9.90 11.59
CA ARG A 262 0.67 9.56 10.88
C ARG A 262 1.66 8.82 11.77
N ALA A 263 1.79 9.22 13.03
CA ALA A 263 2.66 8.54 13.99
C ALA A 263 2.16 7.11 14.32
N GLU A 264 0.87 6.93 14.55
CA GLU A 264 0.29 5.61 14.78
C GLU A 264 0.45 4.71 13.55
N ALA A 265 0.12 5.21 12.36
CA ALA A 265 0.23 4.46 11.11
C ALA A 265 1.65 3.97 10.83
N VAL A 266 2.65 4.86 10.96
CA VAL A 266 4.07 4.51 10.78
C VAL A 266 4.53 3.48 11.80
N THR A 267 4.07 3.59 13.06
CA THR A 267 4.37 2.60 14.10
C THR A 267 3.78 1.23 13.76
N VAL A 268 2.53 1.18 13.31
CA VAL A 268 1.86 -0.06 12.91
C VAL A 268 2.56 -0.70 11.70
N LEU A 269 2.98 0.11 10.72
CA LEU A 269 3.76 -0.36 9.57
C LEU A 269 5.16 -0.85 9.96
N LYS A 270 5.82 -0.25 10.97
CA LYS A 270 7.06 -0.79 11.56
C LYS A 270 6.83 -2.17 12.17
N ASN A 271 5.78 -2.32 12.99
CA ASN A 271 5.45 -3.61 13.60
C ASN A 271 5.20 -4.67 12.53
N TYR A 272 4.49 -4.30 11.47
CA TYR A 272 4.29 -5.15 10.31
C TYR A 272 5.60 -5.56 9.65
N ALA A 273 6.47 -4.59 9.31
CA ALA A 273 7.76 -4.84 8.68
C ALA A 273 8.65 -5.78 9.51
N LEU A 274 8.69 -5.60 10.83
CA LEU A 274 9.39 -6.49 11.76
C LEU A 274 8.82 -7.92 11.75
N LEU A 275 7.49 -8.04 11.75
CA LEU A 275 6.81 -9.32 11.72
C LEU A 275 7.10 -10.10 10.42
N VAL A 276 6.99 -9.45 9.26
CA VAL A 276 7.23 -10.13 7.99
C VAL A 276 8.73 -10.32 7.70
N GLY A 277 9.59 -9.42 8.16
CA GLY A 277 11.04 -9.53 8.04
C GLY A 277 11.63 -10.68 8.87
N SER A 278 11.09 -10.94 10.07
CA SER A 278 11.52 -12.05 10.93
C SER A 278 11.13 -13.44 10.42
N LYS A 279 10.04 -13.55 9.65
CA LYS A 279 9.60 -14.83 9.05
C LYS A 279 10.40 -15.27 7.82
N ASN A 280 11.12 -14.34 7.19
CA ASN A 280 11.92 -14.58 5.98
C ASN A 280 13.43 -14.78 6.30
N ALA A 281 13.81 -14.80 7.58
CA ALA A 281 15.17 -15.02 8.09
C ALA A 281 15.38 -16.49 8.51
#